data_AF-A0A132NS44-F1
#
_entry.id   AF-A0A132NS44-F1
#
_cell.length_a   1.000
_cell.length_b   1.000
_cell.length_c   1.000
_cell.angle_alpha   90.00
_cell.angle_beta   90.00
_cell.angle_gamma   90.00
#
_symmetry.space_group_name_H-M   'P 1'
#
loop_
_entity.id
_entity.type
_entity.pdbx_description
1 polymer ?
#
loop_
_entity_poly.entity_id
_entity_poly.type
_entity_poly.pdbx_seq_one_letter_code
_entity_poly.pdbx_strand_id
1 'polypeptide(L)'
;MLTFKMEMYGLAPVLDRILNPDVGETCKLSIAAQEAMEKAIMPAMRDPNSKVDLGKFTWREPGDIPKSMKIHDVRAEKKRELESLRRWHEIPEQDLTPEQLREMRALDMRGVLQPEEDIASIEWDPNKLPRNVHFGRVIEGPGEFYSARIPKKQRTSSIVDDLFRKNPEAIQRLAAAKGVIDTRVRRTSFKRNRRIGMPMRISKE
;
A
#
# COMPACT_ATOMS: atom_id res chain seq x y z
N MET A 1 12.79 25.37 -68.39
CA MET A 1 11.35 25.06 -68.21
C MET A 1 11.01 24.58 -66.80
N LEU A 2 11.81 23.73 -66.14
CA LEU A 2 11.55 23.29 -64.75
C LEU A 2 11.68 24.42 -63.71
N THR A 3 12.67 25.30 -63.87
CA THR A 3 12.95 26.44 -62.97
C THR A 3 11.76 27.41 -62.83
N PHE A 4 11.13 27.77 -63.93
CA PHE A 4 9.97 28.68 -63.97
C PHE A 4 8.73 28.10 -63.25
N LYS A 5 8.50 26.79 -63.37
CA LYS A 5 7.41 26.11 -62.64
C LYS A 5 7.68 26.10 -61.13
N MET A 6 8.93 25.95 -60.71
CA MET A 6 9.30 25.86 -59.29
C MET A 6 9.26 27.22 -58.58
N GLU A 7 9.53 28.32 -59.29
CA GLU A 7 9.32 29.69 -58.79
C GLU A 7 7.83 30.00 -58.58
N MET A 8 6.96 29.59 -59.50
CA MET A 8 5.51 29.79 -59.40
C MET A 8 4.87 29.09 -58.19
N TYR A 9 5.47 27.99 -57.69
CA TYR A 9 5.01 27.28 -56.49
C TYR A 9 5.81 27.61 -55.23
N GLY A 10 6.70 28.61 -55.26
CA GLY A 10 7.48 29.03 -54.09
C GLY A 10 8.49 27.99 -53.58
N LEU A 11 8.87 27.02 -54.42
CA LEU A 11 9.78 25.90 -54.10
C LEU A 11 11.23 26.16 -54.52
N ALA A 12 11.53 27.35 -55.03
CA ALA A 12 12.88 27.81 -55.34
C ALA A 12 13.89 27.60 -54.18
N PRO A 13 13.60 27.91 -52.90
CA PRO A 13 14.57 27.72 -51.81
C PRO A 13 14.87 26.25 -51.47
N VAL A 14 14.00 25.32 -51.89
CA VAL A 14 14.20 23.88 -51.70
C VAL A 14 15.16 23.33 -52.77
N LEU A 15 15.07 23.83 -54.01
CA LEU A 15 15.98 23.44 -55.08
C LEU A 15 17.39 23.97 -54.83
N ASP A 16 17.51 25.19 -54.31
CA ASP A 16 18.78 25.81 -53.92
C ASP A 16 19.47 25.05 -52.77
N ARG A 17 18.69 24.48 -51.83
CA ARG A 17 19.17 23.58 -50.76
C ARG A 17 19.71 22.24 -51.26
N ILE A 18 19.20 21.73 -52.38
CA ILE A 18 19.61 20.44 -52.94
C ILE A 18 20.85 20.60 -53.82
N LEU A 19 20.97 21.73 -54.54
CA LEU A 19 22.06 21.98 -55.48
C LEU A 19 23.34 22.51 -54.80
N ASN A 20 23.25 23.14 -53.62
CA ASN A 20 24.40 23.68 -52.88
C ASN A 20 24.38 23.20 -51.41
N PRO A 21 24.99 22.04 -51.07
CA PRO A 21 24.96 21.49 -49.71
C PRO A 21 25.92 22.19 -48.72
N ASP A 22 26.67 23.21 -49.15
CA ASP A 22 27.84 23.73 -48.42
C ASP A 22 27.58 24.99 -47.56
N VAL A 23 26.36 25.22 -47.09
CA VAL A 23 26.10 26.23 -46.04
C VAL A 23 25.52 25.56 -44.82
N GLY A 24 26.44 25.18 -43.93
CA GLY A 24 26.17 24.46 -42.70
C GLY A 24 25.29 25.25 -41.72
N GLU A 25 24.07 24.76 -41.52
CA GLU A 25 23.47 24.79 -40.19
C GLU A 25 23.97 23.55 -39.45
N THR A 26 25.03 23.71 -38.67
CA THR A 26 25.46 22.67 -37.74
C THR A 26 24.31 22.35 -36.79
N CYS A 27 24.07 21.05 -36.53
CA CYS A 27 23.13 20.63 -35.51
C CYS A 27 23.40 21.43 -34.23
N LYS A 28 22.42 22.23 -33.77
CA LYS A 28 22.54 23.11 -32.58
C LYS A 28 22.80 22.35 -31.25
N LEU A 29 23.00 21.04 -31.32
CA LEU A 29 23.34 20.16 -30.22
C LEU A 29 24.85 20.25 -29.95
N SER A 30 25.23 20.18 -28.67
CA SER A 30 26.64 20.07 -28.29
C SER A 30 27.26 18.81 -28.92
N ILE A 31 28.58 18.81 -29.14
CA ILE A 31 29.30 17.67 -29.74
C ILE A 31 28.96 16.35 -29.00
N ALA A 32 28.89 16.39 -27.67
CA ALA A 32 28.47 15.25 -26.85
C ALA A 32 27.04 14.78 -27.13
N ALA A 33 26.12 15.71 -27.42
CA ALA A 33 24.74 15.39 -27.77
C ALA A 33 24.60 14.87 -29.22
N GLN A 34 25.49 15.28 -30.13
CA GLN A 34 25.57 14.73 -31.49
C GLN A 34 26.13 13.30 -31.49
N GLU A 35 27.25 13.06 -30.80
CA GLU A 35 27.85 11.73 -30.62
C GLU A 35 26.88 10.75 -29.93
N ALA A 36 26.14 11.25 -28.93
CA ALA A 36 25.05 10.54 -28.29
C ALA A 36 23.96 10.15 -29.32
N MET A 37 23.41 11.12 -30.03
CA MET A 37 22.34 10.89 -30.99
C MET A 37 22.75 9.89 -32.09
N GLU A 38 23.97 9.98 -32.60
CA GLU A 38 24.52 9.03 -33.56
C GLU A 38 24.65 7.63 -32.96
N LYS A 39 25.20 7.49 -31.74
CA LYS A 39 25.34 6.20 -31.07
C LYS A 39 24.00 5.52 -30.75
N ALA A 40 22.93 6.31 -30.63
CA ALA A 40 21.56 5.84 -30.42
C ALA A 40 20.86 5.37 -31.69
N ILE A 41 21.05 6.12 -32.79
CA ILE A 41 20.32 5.91 -34.04
C ILE A 41 21.06 4.90 -34.93
N MET A 42 22.39 4.90 -34.93
CA MET A 42 23.22 4.06 -35.79
C MET A 42 22.96 2.55 -35.64
N PRO A 43 22.72 1.99 -34.44
CA PRO A 43 22.37 0.57 -34.30
C PRO A 43 21.00 0.21 -34.89
N ALA A 44 20.02 1.11 -34.78
CA ALA A 44 18.68 0.92 -35.33
C ALA A 44 18.62 1.03 -36.87
N MET A 45 19.53 1.82 -37.45
CA MET A 45 19.71 1.93 -38.90
C MET A 45 20.45 0.74 -39.51
N ARG A 46 21.27 0.01 -38.72
CA ARG A 46 22.13 -1.04 -39.25
C ARG A 46 21.40 -2.35 -39.54
N ASP A 47 20.36 -2.68 -38.76
CA ASP A 47 19.57 -3.90 -38.93
C ASP A 47 18.08 -3.68 -38.57
N PRO A 48 17.16 -3.60 -39.54
CA PRO A 48 15.73 -3.31 -39.30
C PRO A 48 14.97 -4.42 -38.56
N ASN A 49 15.61 -5.57 -38.30
CA ASN A 49 15.02 -6.71 -37.60
C ASN A 49 15.77 -7.09 -36.31
N SER A 50 16.70 -6.26 -35.84
CA SER A 50 17.42 -6.51 -34.60
C SER A 50 16.55 -6.17 -33.40
N LYS A 51 16.30 -7.16 -32.54
CA LYS A 51 15.55 -7.00 -31.29
C LYS A 51 16.48 -6.40 -30.24
N VAL A 52 16.86 -5.14 -30.43
CA VAL A 52 17.72 -4.43 -29.48
C VAL A 52 16.86 -4.04 -28.28
N ASP A 53 17.18 -4.56 -27.10
CA ASP A 53 16.50 -4.22 -25.86
C ASP A 53 16.72 -2.73 -25.53
N LEU A 54 15.78 -1.89 -25.94
CA LEU A 54 15.77 -0.43 -25.71
C LEU A 54 15.85 -0.07 -24.21
N GLY A 55 15.58 -1.02 -23.30
CA GLY A 55 15.77 -0.85 -21.85
C GLY A 55 17.23 -0.75 -21.40
N LYS A 56 18.21 -1.12 -22.25
CA LYS A 56 19.65 -0.90 -22.00
C LYS A 56 20.18 0.41 -22.59
N PHE A 57 19.37 1.12 -23.37
CA PHE A 57 19.75 2.37 -24.02
C PHE A 57 19.02 3.56 -23.37
N THR A 58 19.30 3.78 -22.08
CA THR A 58 18.95 5.04 -21.42
C THR A 58 20.24 5.76 -21.08
N TRP A 59 20.30 7.08 -21.21
CA TRP A 59 21.48 7.93 -20.94
C TRP A 59 21.98 7.92 -19.48
N ARG A 60 21.55 6.94 -18.67
CA ARG A 60 22.01 6.71 -17.30
C ARG A 60 22.99 5.55 -17.28
N GLU A 61 24.01 5.65 -16.43
CA GLU A 61 24.93 4.55 -16.18
C GLU A 61 24.16 3.28 -15.82
N PRO A 62 24.59 2.07 -16.27
CA PRO A 62 23.87 0.80 -16.11
C PRO A 62 23.48 0.36 -14.67
N GLY A 63 23.72 1.20 -13.65
CA GLY A 63 23.38 0.96 -12.24
C GLY A 63 22.36 1.94 -11.62
N ASP A 64 21.99 3.04 -12.29
CA ASP A 64 21.31 4.19 -11.67
C ASP A 64 19.82 4.31 -11.99
N ILE A 65 19.09 3.18 -11.96
CA ILE A 65 17.62 3.24 -11.93
C ILE A 65 17.24 3.72 -10.51
N PRO A 66 16.62 4.90 -10.34
CA PRO A 66 16.18 5.34 -9.02
C PRO A 66 15.25 4.27 -8.44
N LYS A 67 15.41 3.95 -7.15
CA LYS A 67 14.66 2.85 -6.49
C LYS A 67 13.15 2.93 -6.71
N SER A 68 12.62 4.15 -6.89
CA SER A 68 11.22 4.46 -7.17
C SER A 68 10.71 4.05 -8.55
N MET A 69 11.60 3.66 -9.48
CA MET A 69 11.26 3.37 -10.88
C MET A 69 11.58 1.91 -11.27
N LYS A 70 11.88 1.06 -10.27
CA LYS A 70 12.01 -0.38 -10.51
C LYS A 70 10.65 -0.92 -10.92
N ILE A 71 10.58 -1.47 -12.14
CA ILE A 71 9.43 -2.25 -12.58
C ILE A 71 9.38 -3.48 -11.67
N HIS A 72 8.35 -3.54 -10.83
CA HIS A 72 8.12 -4.70 -9.99
C HIS A 72 7.72 -5.86 -10.89
N ASP A 73 8.60 -6.87 -10.99
CA ASP A 73 8.28 -8.11 -11.68
C ASP A 73 7.13 -8.79 -10.94
N VAL A 74 5.90 -8.59 -11.39
CA VAL A 74 4.67 -9.17 -10.80
C VAL A 74 4.81 -10.68 -10.60
N ARG A 75 5.59 -11.36 -11.44
CA ARG A 75 5.91 -12.80 -11.32
C ARG A 75 6.86 -13.11 -10.15
N ALA A 76 7.83 -12.25 -9.88
CA ALA A 76 8.75 -12.42 -8.76
C ALA A 76 8.05 -12.11 -7.42
N GLU A 77 7.16 -11.12 -7.39
CA GLU A 77 6.35 -10.80 -6.20
C GLU A 77 5.39 -11.94 -5.86
N LYS A 78 4.62 -12.43 -6.83
CA LYS A 78 3.76 -13.61 -6.63
C LYS A 78 4.54 -14.83 -6.15
N LYS A 79 5.75 -15.06 -6.67
CA LYS A 79 6.62 -16.15 -6.18
C LYS A 79 7.01 -15.96 -4.72
N ARG A 80 7.37 -14.74 -4.30
CA ARG A 80 7.70 -14.41 -2.90
C ARG A 80 6.48 -14.54 -1.98
N GLU A 81 5.30 -14.12 -2.44
CA GLU A 81 4.04 -14.31 -1.72
C GLU A 81 3.75 -15.81 -1.53
N LEU A 82 3.79 -16.61 -2.60
CA LEU A 82 3.62 -18.05 -2.56
C LEU A 82 4.64 -18.75 -1.64
N GLU A 83 5.90 -18.32 -1.68
CA GLU A 83 6.95 -18.84 -0.82
C GLU A 83 6.76 -18.45 0.65
N SER A 84 6.32 -17.21 0.91
CA SER A 84 5.94 -16.74 2.25
C SER A 84 4.74 -17.51 2.80
N LEU A 85 3.73 -17.76 1.97
CA LEU A 85 2.57 -18.58 2.32
C LEU A 85 2.99 -20.01 2.67
N ARG A 86 3.83 -20.65 1.85
CA ARG A 86 4.34 -22.00 2.12
C ARG A 86 5.12 -22.09 3.44
N ARG A 87 5.84 -21.03 3.81
CA ARG A 87 6.60 -20.98 5.07
C ARG A 87 5.70 -20.95 6.30
N TRP A 88 4.47 -20.42 6.19
CA TRP A 88 3.54 -20.24 7.31
C TRP A 88 2.17 -20.87 7.02
N HIS A 89 2.19 -22.19 6.78
CA HIS A 89 1.00 -23.05 6.63
C HIS A 89 -0.04 -22.58 5.60
N GLU A 90 0.38 -21.82 4.59
CA GLU A 90 -0.47 -21.32 3.50
C GLU A 90 -1.64 -20.45 3.99
N ILE A 91 -1.49 -19.77 5.13
CA ILE A 91 -2.52 -18.86 5.64
C ILE A 91 -2.62 -17.65 4.71
N PRO A 92 -3.75 -17.48 3.98
CA PRO A 92 -3.89 -16.39 3.03
C PRO A 92 -3.90 -15.05 3.74
N GLU A 93 -3.42 -14.02 3.05
CA GLU A 93 -3.67 -12.64 3.45
C GLU A 93 -5.15 -12.34 3.24
N GLN A 94 -5.80 -11.76 4.26
CA GLN A 94 -7.23 -11.48 4.25
C GLN A 94 -7.52 -10.06 4.70
N ASP A 95 -8.39 -9.39 3.96
CA ASP A 95 -9.02 -8.15 4.43
C ASP A 95 -10.02 -8.48 5.54
N LEU A 96 -9.77 -7.96 6.73
CA LEU A 96 -10.59 -8.25 7.91
C LEU A 96 -11.96 -7.57 7.81
N THR A 97 -13.03 -8.32 8.11
CA THR A 97 -14.38 -7.76 8.25
C THR A 97 -14.45 -6.83 9.47
N PRO A 98 -15.43 -5.90 9.54
CA PRO A 98 -15.57 -5.03 10.72
C PRO A 98 -15.81 -5.81 12.03
N GLU A 99 -16.38 -7.01 11.95
CA GLU A 99 -16.57 -7.89 13.11
C GLU A 99 -15.23 -8.48 13.56
N GLN A 100 -14.42 -8.98 12.62
CA GLN A 100 -13.08 -9.51 12.90
C GLN A 100 -12.14 -8.42 13.44
N LEU A 101 -12.25 -7.19 12.93
CA LEU A 101 -11.50 -6.05 13.46
C LEU A 101 -11.85 -5.74 14.91
N ARG A 102 -13.13 -5.88 15.31
CA ARG A 102 -13.55 -5.72 16.71
C ARG A 102 -12.95 -6.81 17.58
N GLU A 103 -12.89 -8.05 17.10
CA GLU A 103 -12.25 -9.15 17.83
C GLU A 103 -10.75 -8.93 18.01
N MET A 104 -10.05 -8.50 16.96
CA MET A 104 -8.64 -8.12 17.06
C MET A 104 -8.46 -7.00 18.08
N ARG A 105 -9.30 -5.96 18.03
CA ARG A 105 -9.22 -4.87 19.00
C ARG A 105 -9.49 -5.35 20.44
N ALA A 106 -10.37 -6.32 20.63
CA ALA A 106 -10.60 -6.92 21.95
C ALA A 106 -9.38 -7.70 22.46
N LEU A 107 -8.65 -8.40 21.58
CA LEU A 107 -7.41 -9.09 21.95
C LEU A 107 -6.29 -8.12 22.36
N ASP A 108 -6.15 -6.99 21.65
CA ASP A 108 -5.23 -5.90 21.99
C ASP A 108 -5.52 -5.36 23.41
N MET A 109 -6.81 -5.19 23.72
CA MET A 109 -7.26 -4.65 25.01
C MET A 109 -7.39 -5.69 26.14
N ARG A 110 -6.95 -6.94 25.95
CA ARG A 110 -7.18 -8.03 26.93
C ARG A 110 -6.66 -7.73 28.33
N GLY A 111 -5.53 -7.04 28.47
CA GLY A 111 -4.95 -6.69 29.77
C GLY A 111 -5.81 -5.69 30.56
N VAL A 112 -6.62 -4.89 29.86
CA VAL A 112 -7.58 -3.98 30.52
C VAL A 112 -8.83 -4.75 30.95
N LEU A 113 -9.21 -5.78 30.19
CA LEU A 113 -10.41 -6.58 30.42
C LEU A 113 -10.24 -7.59 31.56
N GLN A 114 -9.01 -8.11 31.73
CA GLN A 114 -8.64 -9.04 32.79
C GLN A 114 -7.44 -8.50 33.58
N PRO A 115 -7.66 -7.58 34.54
CA PRO A 115 -6.57 -6.96 35.30
C PRO A 115 -5.95 -7.89 36.35
N GLU A 116 -6.63 -8.99 36.71
CA GLU A 116 -6.18 -9.94 37.73
C GLU A 116 -5.22 -11.00 37.16
N GLU A 117 -5.21 -11.17 35.85
CA GLU A 117 -4.32 -12.09 35.15
C GLU A 117 -3.16 -11.27 34.58
N ASP A 118 -1.92 -11.58 34.97
CA ASP A 118 -0.71 -10.93 34.45
C ASP A 118 -0.43 -11.37 33.00
N ILE A 119 -1.34 -11.02 32.09
CA ILE A 119 -1.21 -11.29 30.67
C ILE A 119 -0.33 -10.22 30.05
N ALA A 120 0.70 -10.62 29.29
CA ALA A 120 1.52 -9.68 28.56
C ALA A 120 0.64 -8.78 27.67
N SER A 121 0.80 -7.46 27.81
CA SER A 121 0.19 -6.50 26.90
C SER A 121 0.73 -6.75 25.50
N ILE A 122 -0.18 -6.93 24.55
CA ILE A 122 0.16 -6.89 23.14
C ILE A 122 -0.22 -5.50 22.68
N GLU A 123 0.75 -4.72 22.26
CA GLU A 123 0.51 -3.44 21.60
C GLU A 123 0.69 -3.68 20.11
N TRP A 124 -0.43 -3.80 19.40
CA TRP A 124 -0.37 -3.76 17.95
C TRP A 124 -0.35 -2.32 17.46
N ASP A 125 0.52 -2.03 16.49
CA ASP A 125 0.41 -0.82 15.71
C ASP A 125 -1.02 -0.76 15.13
N PRO A 126 -1.86 0.24 15.48
CA PRO A 126 -3.24 0.30 15.01
C PRO A 126 -3.33 0.43 13.48
N ASN A 127 -2.25 0.87 12.85
CA ASN A 127 -2.10 0.98 11.40
C ASN A 127 -1.51 -0.29 10.75
N LYS A 128 -1.00 -1.25 11.53
CA LYS A 128 -0.37 -2.48 11.04
C LYS A 128 -0.89 -3.68 11.79
N LEU A 129 -2.18 -3.95 11.63
CA LEU A 129 -2.74 -5.24 12.05
C LEU A 129 -2.05 -6.38 11.28
N PRO A 130 -1.97 -7.58 11.87
CA PRO A 130 -1.47 -8.75 11.17
C PRO A 130 -2.33 -9.01 9.92
N ARG A 131 -1.66 -9.23 8.78
CA ARG A 131 -2.28 -9.47 7.47
C ARG A 131 -2.76 -10.90 7.28
N ASN A 132 -2.05 -11.86 7.87
CA ASN A 132 -2.30 -13.29 7.71
C ASN A 132 -2.93 -13.79 9.02
N VAL A 133 -4.26 -13.81 9.07
CA VAL A 133 -5.02 -14.20 10.26
C VAL A 133 -6.01 -15.29 9.88
N HIS A 134 -6.18 -16.27 10.77
CA HIS A 134 -7.22 -17.28 10.65
C HIS A 134 -8.03 -17.33 11.94
N PHE A 135 -9.35 -17.31 11.81
CA PHE A 135 -10.28 -17.43 12.92
C PHE A 135 -10.77 -18.87 13.00
N GLY A 136 -10.39 -19.55 14.09
CA GLY A 136 -10.74 -20.94 14.32
C GLY A 136 -11.47 -21.11 15.65
N ARG A 137 -12.08 -22.29 15.83
CA ARG A 137 -12.69 -22.69 17.08
C ARG A 137 -11.88 -23.79 17.74
N VAL A 138 -11.69 -23.69 19.05
CA VAL A 138 -11.05 -24.74 19.83
C VAL A 138 -11.92 -25.99 19.85
N ILE A 139 -11.34 -27.13 19.47
CA ILE A 139 -11.96 -28.46 19.59
C ILE A 139 -11.45 -29.08 20.88
N GLU A 140 -12.35 -29.25 21.85
CA GLU A 140 -12.04 -29.82 23.15
C GLU A 140 -11.66 -31.31 23.03
N GLY A 141 -10.59 -31.72 23.72
CA GLY A 141 -10.14 -33.10 23.74
C GLY A 141 -11.11 -34.05 24.46
N PRO A 142 -10.96 -35.37 24.27
CA PRO A 142 -11.85 -36.37 24.88
C PRO A 142 -11.62 -36.58 26.39
N GLY A 143 -10.46 -36.17 26.93
CA GLY A 143 -10.07 -36.48 28.32
C GLY A 143 -10.64 -35.55 29.40
N GLU A 144 -11.07 -34.33 29.04
CA GLU A 144 -11.49 -33.31 30.00
C GLU A 144 -12.92 -32.83 29.72
N PHE A 145 -13.90 -33.54 30.29
CA PHE A 145 -15.31 -33.25 30.06
C PHE A 145 -15.88 -32.15 30.97
N TYR A 146 -15.44 -32.06 32.22
CA TYR A 146 -16.08 -31.20 33.22
C TYR A 146 -15.36 -29.86 33.44
N SER A 147 -14.04 -29.81 33.23
CA SER A 147 -13.22 -28.61 33.41
C SER A 147 -13.19 -27.73 32.16
N ALA A 148 -12.74 -28.29 31.04
CA ALA A 148 -12.41 -27.54 29.84
C ALA A 148 -13.59 -27.37 28.87
N ARG A 149 -14.56 -28.29 28.88
CA ARG A 149 -15.61 -28.35 27.87
C ARG A 149 -16.75 -27.36 28.13
N ILE A 150 -17.06 -26.55 27.13
CA ILE A 150 -18.10 -25.53 27.19
C ILE A 150 -19.43 -26.14 26.72
N PRO A 151 -20.50 -26.10 27.53
CA PRO A 151 -21.80 -26.65 27.14
C PRO A 151 -22.42 -25.86 25.99
N LYS A 152 -23.25 -26.52 25.17
CA LYS A 152 -23.82 -25.95 23.93
C LYS A 152 -24.51 -24.60 24.13
N LYS A 153 -25.16 -24.39 25.29
CA LYS A 153 -25.87 -23.14 25.61
C LYS A 153 -24.93 -21.95 25.84
N GLN A 154 -23.73 -22.20 26.34
CA GLN A 154 -22.77 -21.16 26.67
C GLN A 154 -21.88 -20.77 25.48
N ARG A 155 -21.75 -21.67 24.50
CA ARG A 155 -21.02 -21.44 23.25
C ARG A 155 -21.59 -20.24 22.47
N THR A 156 -20.73 -19.28 22.15
CA THR A 156 -21.05 -18.17 21.23
C THR A 156 -20.30 -18.33 19.91
N SER A 157 -20.59 -17.43 18.96
CA SER A 157 -19.92 -17.32 17.66
C SER A 157 -18.67 -16.44 17.69
N SER A 158 -18.57 -15.52 18.66
CA SER A 158 -17.58 -14.43 18.65
C SER A 158 -16.88 -14.29 20.00
N ILE A 159 -15.60 -13.96 19.96
CA ILE A 159 -14.76 -13.85 21.18
C ILE A 159 -15.29 -12.74 22.10
N VAL A 160 -15.73 -11.64 21.49
CA VAL A 160 -16.28 -10.47 22.19
C VAL A 160 -17.56 -10.83 22.95
N ASP A 161 -18.43 -11.65 22.37
CA ASP A 161 -19.68 -12.08 23.00
C ASP A 161 -19.41 -13.04 24.17
N ASP A 162 -18.46 -13.97 24.00
CA ASP A 162 -18.00 -14.83 25.09
C ASP A 162 -17.45 -14.01 26.26
N LEU A 163 -16.67 -12.96 25.97
CA LEU A 163 -16.13 -12.06 26.97
C LEU A 163 -17.24 -11.31 27.71
N PHE A 164 -18.23 -10.78 26.97
CA PHE A 164 -19.38 -10.09 27.55
C PHE A 164 -20.19 -10.98 28.48
N ARG A 165 -20.33 -12.27 28.13
CA ARG A 165 -21.07 -13.25 28.92
C ARG A 165 -20.32 -13.68 30.18
N LYS A 166 -19.00 -13.89 30.09
CA LYS A 166 -18.19 -14.42 31.21
C LYS A 166 -17.85 -13.36 32.26
N ASN A 167 -17.62 -12.11 31.84
CA ASN A 167 -17.01 -11.09 32.70
C ASN A 167 -17.91 -9.85 32.92
N PRO A 168 -19.20 -9.98 33.31
CA PRO A 168 -20.14 -8.85 33.37
C PRO A 168 -19.67 -7.72 34.29
N GLU A 169 -18.99 -8.05 35.39
CA GLU A 169 -18.46 -7.04 36.32
C GLU A 169 -17.35 -6.18 35.71
N ALA A 170 -16.42 -6.78 34.96
CA ALA A 170 -15.35 -6.04 34.29
C ALA A 170 -15.92 -5.01 33.31
N ILE A 171 -16.98 -5.38 32.59
CA ILE A 171 -17.68 -4.48 31.67
C ILE A 171 -18.37 -3.34 32.41
N GLN A 172 -19.00 -3.61 33.56
CA GLN A 172 -19.60 -2.56 34.38
C GLN A 172 -18.54 -1.56 34.88
N ARG A 173 -17.38 -2.06 35.34
CA ARG A 173 -16.24 -1.22 35.75
C ARG A 173 -15.75 -0.36 34.58
N LEU A 174 -15.62 -0.94 33.39
CA LEU A 174 -15.23 -0.21 32.18
C LEU A 174 -16.26 0.81 31.75
N ALA A 175 -17.55 0.51 31.84
CA ALA A 175 -18.63 1.44 31.53
C ALA A 175 -18.62 2.64 32.48
N ALA A 176 -18.40 2.41 33.79
CA ALA A 176 -18.25 3.45 34.78
C ALA A 176 -17.01 4.32 34.50
N ALA A 177 -15.86 3.70 34.25
CA ALA A 177 -14.61 4.40 33.90
C ALA A 177 -14.77 5.24 32.62
N LYS A 178 -15.43 4.69 31.60
CA LYS A 178 -15.77 5.41 30.36
C LYS A 178 -16.64 6.63 30.65
N GLY A 179 -17.65 6.51 31.51
CA GLY A 179 -18.48 7.65 31.94
C GLY A 179 -17.67 8.77 32.59
N VAL A 180 -16.72 8.43 33.47
CA VAL A 180 -15.81 9.40 34.09
C VAL A 180 -14.96 10.11 33.03
N ILE A 181 -14.38 9.36 32.09
CA ILE A 181 -13.58 9.90 30.98
C ILE A 181 -14.45 10.82 30.10
N ASP A 182 -15.65 10.39 29.71
CA ASP A 182 -16.57 11.16 28.87
C ASP A 182 -16.93 12.49 29.55
N THR A 183 -17.22 12.50 30.85
CA THR A 183 -17.49 13.76 31.57
C THR A 183 -16.26 14.67 31.64
N ARG A 184 -15.05 14.11 31.80
CA ARG A 184 -13.78 14.86 31.79
C ARG A 184 -13.49 15.44 30.41
N VAL A 185 -13.67 14.66 29.35
CA VAL A 185 -13.50 15.09 27.96
C VAL A 185 -14.48 16.21 27.67
N ARG A 186 -15.77 16.06 28.01
CA ARG A 186 -16.77 17.14 27.87
C ARG A 186 -16.32 18.41 28.62
N ARG A 187 -15.95 18.32 29.90
CA ARG A 187 -15.50 19.50 30.68
C ARG A 187 -14.28 20.20 30.06
N THR A 188 -13.34 19.45 29.49
CA THR A 188 -12.09 19.99 28.91
C THR A 188 -12.26 20.49 27.47
N SER A 189 -13.08 19.81 26.65
CA SER A 189 -13.34 20.19 25.26
C SER A 189 -14.18 21.47 25.17
N PHE A 190 -15.16 21.68 26.06
CA PHE A 190 -15.93 22.92 26.13
C PHE A 190 -15.08 24.16 26.50
N LYS A 191 -13.99 24.00 27.26
CA LYS A 191 -13.06 25.11 27.56
C LYS A 191 -12.09 25.39 26.40
N ARG A 192 -11.69 24.37 25.63
CA ARG A 192 -10.86 24.53 24.42
C ARG A 192 -11.63 25.18 23.25
N ASN A 193 -12.88 24.79 23.01
CA ASN A 193 -13.73 25.38 21.95
C ASN A 193 -14.17 26.84 22.21
N ARG A 194 -13.98 27.38 23.42
CA ARG A 194 -14.13 28.82 23.67
C ARG A 194 -12.89 29.63 23.29
N ARG A 195 -11.70 29.00 23.26
CA ARG A 195 -10.45 29.65 22.85
C ARG A 195 -10.20 29.55 21.34
N ILE A 196 -10.66 28.46 20.73
CA ILE A 196 -10.63 28.23 19.29
C ILE A 196 -12.09 28.38 18.84
N GLY A 197 -12.49 29.52 18.30
CA GLY A 197 -13.89 29.90 18.03
C GLY A 197 -14.62 29.08 16.97
N MET A 198 -14.61 27.75 17.06
CA MET A 198 -15.25 26.83 16.12
C MET A 198 -16.06 25.79 16.90
N PRO A 199 -17.41 25.84 16.91
CA PRO A 199 -18.20 24.77 17.49
C PRO A 199 -18.05 23.49 16.66
N MET A 200 -17.78 22.37 17.32
CA MET A 200 -17.72 21.04 16.69
C MET A 200 -19.09 20.70 16.11
N ARG A 201 -19.19 20.58 14.78
CA ARG A 201 -20.39 20.10 14.10
C ARG A 201 -20.43 18.58 14.26
N ILE A 202 -21.20 18.09 15.24
CA ILE A 202 -21.43 16.65 15.41
C ILE A 202 -22.40 16.23 14.30
N SER A 203 -21.87 15.66 13.21
CA SER A 203 -22.70 14.94 12.24
C SER A 203 -23.19 13.65 12.90
N LYS A 204 -24.50 13.54 13.09
CA LYS A 204 -25.15 12.26 13.35
C LYS A 204 -25.45 11.64 11.99
N GLU A 205 -24.73 10.57 11.65
CA GLU A 205 -25.16 9.54 10.71
C GLU A 205 -25.14 8.21 11.45
#